data_AF-A0A7C1K1I8-F1
#
_entry.id   AF-A0A7C1K1I8-F1
#
_cell.length_a   1.000
_cell.length_b   1.000
_cell.length_c   1.000
_cell.angle_alpha   90.00
_cell.angle_beta   90.00
_cell.angle_gamma   90.00
#
_symmetry.space_group_name_H-M   'P 1'
#
loop_
_entity.id
_entity.type
_entity.pdbx_description
1 polymer ?
#
loop_
_entity_poly.entity_id
_entity_poly.type
_entity_poly.pdbx_seq_one_letter_code
_entity_poly.pdbx_strand_id
1 'polypeptide(L)'
;MAVIHMKNQRRAPPLPQAIGLEASFQTTIHTLIRALTSLEEEVSNAQARVQQLTASLDDLRQQVLTLSSTSLLPVVPVRSPAEEAELRIYCFGPFEVYYRGIRVPQRRCGKVAAVLKYLAARPRQPISRDVLLEVLWPEAAPDIANNRLKVVIYHLRQAFALAVSAENEPVILFQDGHYCFNPQLRVWTDVEAFRGNWQTGLRLERSGARSEAIPFYQQAVQLYRGDFLEEDRFEEWTLALREELRDTYLMALDKLSHYWFQAGQLEQAVEGWKKIIAVDAWREDIYRHLMVCYSRSGQVGLALYWYNQCVQVLRDQLDLPPMAETVALCERIRAGERVSALVE
;
A
#
# COMPACT_ATOMS: atom_id res chain seq x y z
N MET A 1 21.87 -125.79 17.94
CA MET A 1 21.82 -125.92 16.47
C MET A 1 20.36 -125.75 16.08
N ALA A 2 19.92 -124.58 15.60
CA ALA A 2 20.10 -124.03 14.25
C ALA A 2 18.89 -124.34 13.33
N VAL A 3 18.06 -123.29 13.11
CA VAL A 3 17.30 -122.90 11.87
C VAL A 3 16.14 -123.86 11.47
N ILE A 4 14.96 -123.53 10.89
CA ILE A 4 14.38 -122.48 9.99
C ILE A 4 12.82 -122.55 10.19
N HIS A 5 11.95 -121.53 10.03
CA HIS A 5 11.39 -121.07 8.75
C HIS A 5 10.39 -119.88 8.87
N MET A 6 10.65 -118.85 8.06
CA MET A 6 9.78 -117.94 7.28
C MET A 6 8.34 -117.58 7.74
N LYS A 7 8.07 -116.26 7.77
CA LYS A 7 7.03 -115.65 6.91
C LYS A 7 7.28 -114.16 6.66
N ASN A 8 7.15 -113.79 5.38
CA ASN A 8 7.44 -112.50 4.76
C ASN A 8 6.10 -111.79 4.47
N GLN A 9 5.91 -110.55 4.93
CA GLN A 9 4.84 -109.64 4.45
C GLN A 9 5.39 -108.22 4.35
N ARG A 10 5.28 -107.66 3.14
CA ARG A 10 5.67 -106.30 2.75
C ARG A 10 4.73 -105.26 3.37
N ARG A 11 5.28 -104.15 3.92
CA ARG A 11 4.57 -102.89 4.14
C ARG A 11 5.41 -101.73 3.58
N ALA A 12 4.74 -100.83 2.86
CA ALA A 12 5.28 -99.67 2.15
C ALA A 12 5.91 -98.62 3.10
N PRO A 13 6.89 -97.81 2.64
CA PRO A 13 7.45 -96.73 3.44
C PRO A 13 6.44 -95.58 3.62
N PRO A 14 6.39 -94.91 4.78
CA PRO A 14 5.51 -93.77 4.98
C PRO A 14 6.06 -92.52 4.28
N LEU A 15 5.16 -91.72 3.72
CA LEU A 15 5.47 -90.38 3.20
C LEU A 15 6.03 -89.47 4.32
N PRO A 16 7.06 -88.65 4.07
CA PRO A 16 7.52 -87.69 5.05
C PRO A 16 6.46 -86.61 5.31
N GLN A 17 6.16 -86.42 6.59
CA GLN A 17 5.12 -85.56 7.13
C GLN A 17 5.43 -84.07 6.89
N ALA A 18 4.39 -83.32 6.48
CA ALA A 18 4.39 -81.87 6.25
C ALA A 18 4.39 -81.04 7.54
N ILE A 19 5.30 -81.31 8.49
CA ILE A 19 5.26 -80.72 9.85
C ILE A 19 6.14 -79.45 9.98
N GLY A 20 6.95 -79.11 8.98
CA GLY A 20 7.86 -77.95 9.02
C GLY A 20 7.28 -76.60 8.59
N LEU A 21 6.14 -76.58 7.88
CA LEU A 21 5.55 -75.36 7.29
C LEU A 21 4.56 -74.65 8.23
N GLU A 22 3.91 -75.36 9.15
CA GLU A 22 2.89 -74.79 10.06
C GLU A 22 3.49 -73.88 11.14
N ALA A 23 4.64 -74.25 11.73
CA ALA A 23 5.27 -73.46 12.79
C ALA A 23 5.84 -72.12 12.29
N SER A 24 6.43 -72.10 11.09
CA SER A 24 6.92 -70.88 10.44
C SER A 24 5.78 -69.96 10.02
N PHE A 25 4.67 -70.51 9.56
CA PHE A 25 3.48 -69.75 9.18
C PHE A 25 2.78 -69.13 10.41
N GLN A 26 2.65 -69.89 11.51
CA GLN A 26 2.12 -69.36 12.78
C GLN A 26 2.99 -68.24 13.37
N THR A 27 4.30 -68.36 13.31
CA THR A 27 5.23 -67.32 13.80
C THR A 27 5.12 -66.03 12.96
N THR A 28 4.99 -66.17 11.64
CA THR A 28 4.82 -65.04 10.72
C THR A 28 3.48 -64.34 10.95
N ILE A 29 2.40 -65.10 11.11
CA ILE A 29 1.07 -64.56 11.45
C ILE A 29 1.10 -63.83 12.78
N HIS A 30 1.71 -64.41 13.82
CA HIS A 30 1.78 -63.78 15.15
C HIS A 30 2.57 -62.46 15.12
N THR A 31 3.65 -62.41 14.32
CA THR A 31 4.45 -61.20 14.13
C THR A 31 3.69 -60.12 13.36
N LEU A 32 2.95 -60.50 12.31
CA LEU A 32 2.10 -59.57 11.55
C LEU A 32 0.94 -59.03 12.40
N ILE A 33 0.30 -59.87 13.22
CA ILE A 33 -0.76 -59.43 14.15
C ILE A 33 -0.19 -58.42 15.15
N ARG A 34 1.00 -58.68 15.71
CA ARG A 34 1.65 -57.75 16.64
C ARG A 34 2.07 -56.43 15.98
N ALA A 35 2.51 -56.47 14.72
CA ALA A 35 2.84 -55.26 13.97
C ALA A 35 1.57 -54.44 13.64
N LEU A 36 0.47 -55.11 13.30
CA LEU A 36 -0.84 -54.47 13.07
C LEU A 36 -1.37 -53.80 14.34
N THR A 37 -1.35 -54.48 15.49
CA THR A 37 -1.78 -53.87 16.75
C THR A 37 -0.90 -52.70 17.17
N SER A 38 0.42 -52.78 16.93
CA SER A 38 1.34 -51.65 17.17
C SER A 38 1.01 -50.44 16.27
N LEU A 39 0.68 -50.67 15.00
CA LEU A 39 0.30 -49.60 14.07
C LEU A 39 -1.07 -48.99 14.45
N GLU A 40 -2.02 -49.81 14.91
CA GLU A 40 -3.31 -49.34 15.40
C GLU A 40 -3.16 -48.43 16.65
N GLU A 41 -2.26 -48.79 17.58
CA GLU A 41 -1.93 -47.94 18.73
C GLU A 41 -1.26 -46.61 18.33
N GLU A 42 -0.33 -46.64 17.37
CA GLU A 42 0.31 -45.42 16.85
C GLU A 42 -0.67 -44.47 16.17
N VAL A 43 -1.60 -45.01 15.36
CA VAL A 43 -2.67 -44.23 14.71
C VAL A 43 -3.61 -43.63 15.76
N SER A 44 -3.99 -44.38 16.79
CA SER A 44 -4.81 -43.89 17.89
C SER A 44 -4.14 -42.73 18.65
N ASN A 45 -2.85 -42.87 18.95
CA ASN A 45 -2.05 -41.82 19.59
C ASN A 45 -1.90 -40.56 18.72
N ALA A 46 -1.75 -40.73 17.40
CA ALA A 46 -1.69 -39.61 16.46
C ALA A 46 -3.04 -38.86 16.39
N GLN A 47 -4.17 -39.58 16.38
CA GLN A 47 -5.50 -39.00 16.42
C GLN A 47 -5.75 -38.21 17.71
N ALA A 48 -5.32 -38.73 18.86
CA ALA A 48 -5.41 -38.04 20.15
C ALA A 48 -4.60 -36.72 20.16
N ARG A 49 -3.40 -36.71 19.56
CA ARG A 49 -2.57 -35.50 19.41
C ARG A 49 -3.22 -34.46 18.51
N VAL A 50 -3.80 -34.87 17.39
CA VAL A 50 -4.54 -33.95 16.48
C VAL A 50 -5.74 -33.34 17.21
N GLN A 51 -6.49 -34.13 17.99
CA GLN A 51 -7.60 -33.61 18.79
C GLN A 51 -7.14 -32.59 19.84
N GLN A 52 -6.04 -32.85 20.55
CA GLN A 52 -5.46 -31.91 21.52
C GLN A 52 -5.01 -30.60 20.89
N LEU A 53 -4.35 -30.66 19.71
CA LEU A 53 -3.94 -29.47 18.97
C LEU A 53 -5.13 -28.68 18.45
N THR A 54 -6.18 -29.36 17.99
CA THR A 54 -7.41 -28.71 17.51
C THR A 54 -8.13 -28.00 18.66
N ALA A 55 -8.24 -28.64 19.82
CA ALA A 55 -8.79 -28.00 21.02
C ALA A 55 -7.97 -26.80 21.50
N SER A 56 -6.63 -26.88 21.44
CA SER A 56 -5.76 -25.74 21.78
C SER A 56 -5.89 -24.58 20.79
N LEU A 57 -6.10 -24.87 19.50
CA LEU A 57 -6.37 -23.88 18.46
C LEU A 57 -7.71 -23.19 18.66
N ASP A 58 -8.75 -23.94 19.07
CA ASP A 58 -10.05 -23.37 19.38
C ASP A 58 -10.02 -22.53 20.67
N ASP A 59 -9.25 -22.93 21.68
CA ASP A 59 -9.03 -22.13 22.89
C ASP A 59 -8.29 -20.82 22.56
N LEU A 60 -7.22 -20.88 21.74
CA LEU A 60 -6.54 -19.68 21.24
C LEU A 60 -7.46 -18.79 20.41
N ARG A 61 -8.35 -19.35 19.57
CA ARG A 61 -9.36 -18.58 18.84
C ARG A 61 -10.34 -17.90 19.78
N GLN A 62 -10.81 -18.60 20.82
CA GLN A 62 -11.69 -18.01 21.84
C GLN A 62 -10.97 -16.92 22.64
N GLN A 63 -9.70 -17.11 23.00
CA GLN A 63 -8.88 -16.09 23.65
C GLN A 63 -8.67 -14.85 22.76
N VAL A 64 -8.43 -15.03 21.45
CA VAL A 64 -8.36 -13.90 20.51
C VAL A 64 -9.72 -13.19 20.38
N LEU A 65 -10.83 -13.93 20.38
CA LEU A 65 -12.18 -13.35 20.33
C LEU A 65 -12.54 -12.61 21.63
N THR A 66 -12.12 -13.11 22.80
CA THR A 66 -12.33 -12.44 24.10
C THR A 66 -11.44 -11.21 24.26
N LEU A 67 -10.18 -11.27 23.81
CA LEU A 67 -9.29 -10.10 23.71
C LEU A 67 -9.84 -9.06 22.73
N SER A 68 -10.48 -9.50 21.63
CA SER A 68 -11.17 -8.61 20.67
C SER A 68 -12.45 -7.98 21.23
N SER A 69 -13.04 -8.56 22.29
CA SER A 69 -14.28 -8.07 22.93
C SER A 69 -14.04 -7.33 24.26
N THR A 70 -12.79 -7.26 24.75
CA THR A 70 -12.41 -6.50 25.95
C THR A 70 -11.98 -5.04 25.62
N SER A 71 -12.54 -4.48 24.54
CA SER A 71 -12.52 -3.04 24.28
C SER A 71 -13.87 -2.61 23.73
N LEU A 72 -14.88 -2.69 24.59
CA LEU A 72 -16.14 -1.97 24.44
C LEU A 72 -16.15 -0.71 25.31
N LEU A 73 -15.03 0.04 25.32
CA LEU A 73 -15.21 1.47 25.22
C LEU A 73 -15.88 1.71 23.87
N PRO A 74 -16.88 2.59 23.75
CA PRO A 74 -17.42 2.91 22.45
C PRO A 74 -16.23 3.30 21.58
N VAL A 75 -15.96 2.51 20.53
CA VAL A 75 -15.19 2.98 19.39
C VAL A 75 -16.07 4.06 18.81
N VAL A 76 -15.95 5.27 19.38
CA VAL A 76 -16.31 6.49 18.70
C VAL A 76 -15.61 6.32 17.36
N PRO A 77 -16.34 6.24 16.24
CA PRO A 77 -15.67 6.15 14.94
C PRO A 77 -14.68 7.29 14.95
N VAL A 78 -13.38 6.97 14.89
CA VAL A 78 -12.34 7.99 14.82
C VAL A 78 -12.64 8.72 13.53
N ARG A 79 -13.34 9.84 13.65
CA ARG A 79 -13.71 10.66 12.51
C ARG A 79 -12.38 11.09 11.91
N SER A 80 -12.25 10.94 10.60
CA SER A 80 -11.04 11.38 9.93
C SER A 80 -10.80 12.86 10.27
N PRO A 81 -9.55 13.35 10.39
CA PRO A 81 -9.29 14.76 10.66
C PRO A 81 -10.00 15.72 9.69
N ALA A 82 -10.30 15.25 8.47
CA ALA A 82 -11.15 15.95 7.52
C ALA A 82 -12.61 16.09 8.01
N GLU A 83 -13.23 15.03 8.52
CA GLU A 83 -14.62 15.04 9.00
C GLU A 83 -14.83 15.89 10.27
N GLU A 84 -13.79 16.10 11.06
CA GLU A 84 -13.82 16.98 12.24
C GLU A 84 -13.55 18.45 11.88
N ALA A 85 -12.98 18.70 10.70
CA ALA A 85 -12.63 20.04 10.26
C ALA A 85 -13.88 20.86 9.89
N GLU A 86 -13.88 22.10 10.35
CA GLU A 86 -14.90 23.08 9.96
C GLU A 86 -14.64 23.59 8.55
N LEU A 87 -13.38 23.81 8.17
CA LEU A 87 -13.00 24.20 6.81
C LEU A 87 -12.20 23.07 6.18
N ARG A 88 -12.76 22.43 5.16
CA ARG A 88 -12.06 21.45 4.33
C ARG A 88 -11.78 22.02 2.96
N ILE A 89 -10.52 21.96 2.53
CA ILE A 89 -10.11 22.41 1.21
C ILE A 89 -9.38 21.28 0.50
N TYR A 90 -9.85 20.94 -0.69
CA TYR A 90 -9.24 19.96 -1.58
C TYR A 90 -8.55 20.68 -2.74
N CYS A 91 -7.26 20.40 -2.92
CA CYS A 91 -6.42 20.96 -3.97
C CYS A 91 -5.84 19.88 -4.90
N PHE A 92 -5.93 18.60 -4.56
CA PHE A 92 -5.53 17.50 -5.45
C PHE A 92 -6.70 17.05 -6.32
N GLY A 93 -6.60 17.32 -7.62
CA GLY A 93 -7.71 17.19 -8.56
C GLY A 93 -8.58 18.45 -8.58
N PRO A 94 -9.91 18.33 -8.73
CA PRO A 94 -10.82 19.47 -8.71
C PRO A 94 -10.73 20.27 -7.42
N PHE A 95 -10.66 21.59 -7.52
CA PHE A 95 -10.60 22.47 -6.34
C PHE A 95 -11.97 22.52 -5.66
N GLU A 96 -12.02 22.07 -4.40
CA GLU A 96 -13.27 22.04 -3.63
C GLU A 96 -13.09 22.60 -2.23
N VAL A 97 -14.12 23.32 -1.75
CA VAL A 97 -14.13 23.93 -0.43
C VAL A 97 -15.44 23.60 0.25
N TYR A 98 -15.35 23.09 1.47
CA TYR A 98 -16.49 22.83 2.32
C TYR A 98 -16.31 23.57 3.63
N TYR A 99 -17.34 24.31 4.05
CA TYR A 99 -17.38 25.00 5.33
C TYR A 99 -18.55 24.47 6.15
N ARG A 100 -18.25 23.91 7.33
CA ARG A 100 -19.18 23.20 8.24
C ARG A 100 -20.05 22.19 7.49
N GLY A 101 -19.44 21.45 6.57
CA GLY A 101 -20.09 20.42 5.76
C GLY A 101 -20.78 20.93 4.48
N ILE A 102 -20.95 22.24 4.32
CA ILE A 102 -21.63 22.83 3.16
C ILE A 102 -20.60 23.22 2.10
N ARG A 103 -20.82 22.81 0.86
CA ARG A 103 -19.94 23.18 -0.26
C ARG A 103 -20.04 24.68 -0.51
N VAL A 104 -18.92 25.39 -0.42
CA VAL A 104 -18.84 26.81 -0.73
C VAL A 104 -18.83 26.97 -2.25
N PRO A 105 -19.80 27.69 -2.85
CA PRO A 105 -19.86 27.84 -4.30
C PRO A 105 -18.60 28.52 -4.85
N GLN A 106 -17.88 27.83 -5.73
CA GLN A 106 -16.66 28.33 -6.37
C GLN A 106 -16.92 29.07 -7.69
N ARG A 107 -18.16 28.98 -8.22
CA ARG A 107 -18.49 29.46 -9.57
C ARG A 107 -18.34 30.98 -9.66
N ARG A 108 -17.35 31.42 -10.46
CA ARG A 108 -17.05 32.81 -10.89
C ARG A 108 -16.41 33.71 -9.85
N CYS A 109 -15.27 33.28 -9.34
CA CYS A 109 -14.50 34.06 -8.38
C CYS A 109 -13.00 33.93 -8.65
N GLY A 110 -12.54 34.31 -9.85
CA GLY A 110 -11.15 34.10 -10.32
C GLY A 110 -10.10 34.42 -9.24
N LYS A 111 -9.99 35.69 -8.82
CA LYS A 111 -9.02 36.11 -7.80
C LYS A 111 -9.46 35.83 -6.34
N VAL A 112 -10.74 35.60 -6.09
CA VAL A 112 -11.27 35.20 -4.77
C VAL A 112 -10.87 33.76 -4.43
N ALA A 113 -11.05 32.84 -5.37
CA ALA A 113 -10.55 31.48 -5.26
C ALA A 113 -9.02 31.46 -5.22
N ALA A 114 -8.33 32.33 -5.97
CA ALA A 114 -6.87 32.40 -5.95
C ALA A 114 -6.29 32.73 -4.56
N VAL A 115 -6.86 33.68 -3.82
CA VAL A 115 -6.46 33.94 -2.41
C VAL A 115 -6.62 32.68 -1.57
N LEU A 116 -7.78 32.01 -1.69
CA LEU A 116 -8.07 30.82 -0.90
C LEU A 116 -7.13 29.66 -1.25
N LYS A 117 -6.85 29.44 -2.54
CA LYS A 117 -5.88 28.47 -3.05
C LYS A 117 -4.47 28.74 -2.52
N TYR A 118 -4.05 30.00 -2.51
CA TYR A 118 -2.73 30.38 -2.01
C TYR A 118 -2.58 30.16 -0.49
N LEU A 119 -3.63 30.45 0.28
CA LEU A 119 -3.68 30.14 1.71
C LEU A 119 -3.76 28.62 1.96
N ALA A 120 -4.53 27.88 1.15
CA ALA A 120 -4.69 26.43 1.26
C ALA A 120 -3.39 25.67 0.98
N ALA A 121 -2.53 26.22 0.13
CA ALA A 121 -1.18 25.69 -0.09
C ALA A 121 -0.30 25.78 1.18
N ARG A 122 -0.62 26.69 2.11
CA ARG A 122 0.19 27.03 3.29
C ARG A 122 -0.71 27.33 4.51
N PRO A 123 -1.56 26.39 4.96
CA PRO A 123 -2.68 26.70 5.86
C PRO A 123 -2.24 27.19 7.25
N ARG A 124 -1.01 26.87 7.68
CA ARG A 124 -0.43 27.29 8.97
C ARG A 124 0.49 28.49 8.89
N GLN A 125 0.63 29.12 7.71
CA GLN A 125 1.54 30.25 7.52
C GLN A 125 0.71 31.53 7.26
N PRO A 126 0.85 32.57 8.10
CA PRO A 126 0.36 33.89 7.77
C PRO A 126 1.08 34.41 6.51
N ILE A 127 0.31 34.88 5.53
CA ILE A 127 0.84 35.38 4.27
C ILE A 127 0.77 36.90 4.28
N SER A 128 1.90 37.57 4.06
CA SER A 128 1.91 39.03 4.04
C SER A 128 1.00 39.56 2.92
N ARG A 129 0.38 40.70 3.17
CA ARG A 129 -0.43 41.39 2.17
C ARG A 129 0.36 41.58 0.88
N ASP A 130 1.61 42.03 0.98
CA ASP A 130 2.42 42.41 -0.18
C ASP A 130 2.77 41.19 -1.06
N VAL A 131 3.00 40.01 -0.45
CA VAL A 131 3.14 38.75 -1.20
C VAL A 131 1.87 38.40 -1.96
N LEU A 132 0.68 38.55 -1.35
CA LEU A 132 -0.58 38.32 -2.06
C LEU A 132 -0.79 39.30 -3.22
N LEU A 133 -0.33 40.55 -3.08
CA LEU A 133 -0.43 41.54 -4.17
C LEU A 133 0.47 41.15 -5.35
N GLU A 134 1.72 40.79 -5.07
CA GLU A 134 2.70 40.37 -6.07
C GLU A 134 2.26 39.11 -6.82
N VAL A 135 1.77 38.10 -6.09
CA VAL A 135 1.32 36.84 -6.69
C VAL A 135 0.05 37.02 -7.51
N LEU A 136 -0.92 37.80 -7.03
CA LEU A 136 -2.24 37.89 -7.67
C LEU A 136 -2.31 38.94 -8.77
N TRP A 137 -1.55 40.03 -8.65
CA TRP A 137 -1.54 41.16 -9.58
C TRP A 137 -0.11 41.72 -9.77
N PRO A 138 0.81 40.93 -10.34
CA PRO A 138 2.21 41.35 -10.49
C PRO A 138 2.37 42.64 -11.32
N GLU A 139 1.46 42.90 -12.26
CA GLU A 139 1.52 44.06 -13.15
C GLU A 139 0.74 45.29 -12.65
N ALA A 140 0.03 45.19 -11.52
CA ALA A 140 -0.78 46.31 -11.03
C ALA A 140 0.02 47.25 -10.13
N ALA A 141 -0.21 48.56 -10.27
CA ALA A 141 0.32 49.53 -9.32
C ALA A 141 -0.16 49.23 -7.87
N PRO A 142 0.67 49.47 -6.83
CA PRO A 142 0.38 49.03 -5.46
C PRO A 142 -0.99 49.45 -4.91
N ASP A 143 -1.40 50.70 -5.14
CA ASP A 143 -2.69 51.21 -4.66
C ASP A 143 -3.88 50.53 -5.32
N ILE A 144 -3.76 50.21 -6.62
CA ILE A 144 -4.79 49.50 -7.39
C ILE A 144 -4.88 48.05 -6.89
N ALA A 145 -3.73 47.39 -6.72
CA ALA A 145 -3.67 46.02 -6.23
C ALA A 145 -4.27 45.91 -4.81
N ASN A 146 -3.95 46.85 -3.91
CA ASN A 146 -4.47 46.89 -2.55
C ASN A 146 -6.01 47.05 -2.52
N ASN A 147 -6.55 47.95 -3.34
CA ASN A 147 -8.00 48.11 -3.46
C ASN A 147 -8.68 46.85 -3.99
N ARG A 148 -8.09 46.19 -4.99
CA ARG A 148 -8.57 44.90 -5.52
C ARG A 148 -8.54 43.80 -4.45
N LEU A 149 -7.47 43.72 -3.67
CA LEU A 149 -7.35 42.74 -2.58
C LEU A 149 -8.44 42.93 -1.53
N LYS A 150 -8.73 44.17 -1.11
CA LYS A 150 -9.82 44.45 -0.16
C LYS A 150 -11.17 43.97 -0.67
N VAL A 151 -11.49 44.23 -1.94
CA VAL A 151 -12.73 43.77 -2.59
C VAL A 151 -12.78 42.25 -2.67
N VAL A 152 -11.67 41.61 -3.03
CA VAL A 152 -11.55 40.15 -3.07
C VAL A 152 -11.79 39.52 -1.69
N ILE A 153 -11.15 40.05 -0.64
CA ILE A 153 -11.31 39.56 0.73
C ILE A 153 -12.75 39.76 1.23
N TYR A 154 -13.39 40.89 0.86
CA TYR A 154 -14.80 41.13 1.17
C TYR A 154 -15.71 40.05 0.56
N HIS A 155 -15.58 39.77 -0.73
CA HIS A 155 -16.37 38.73 -1.40
C HIS A 155 -16.06 37.32 -0.88
N LEU A 156 -14.81 37.05 -0.52
CA LEU A 156 -14.42 35.79 0.10
C LEU A 156 -15.14 35.58 1.43
N ARG A 157 -15.15 36.59 2.30
CA ARG A 157 -15.90 36.56 3.57
C ARG A 157 -17.41 36.40 3.35
N GLN A 158 -17.97 37.08 2.36
CA GLN A 158 -19.38 36.95 2.00
C GLN A 158 -19.75 35.54 1.53
N ALA A 159 -18.89 34.89 0.74
CA ALA A 159 -19.11 33.53 0.26
C ALA A 159 -19.23 32.51 1.41
N PHE A 160 -18.42 32.67 2.46
CA PHE A 160 -18.51 31.84 3.67
C PHE A 160 -19.73 32.19 4.54
N ALA A 161 -20.07 33.48 4.68
CA ALA A 161 -21.24 33.92 5.43
C ALA A 161 -22.57 33.41 4.81
N LEU A 162 -22.64 33.31 3.49
CA LEU A 162 -23.80 32.75 2.79
C LEU A 162 -23.92 31.22 2.94
N ALA A 163 -22.80 30.53 3.19
CA ALA A 163 -22.78 29.07 3.30
C ALA A 163 -23.37 28.58 4.64
N VAL A 164 -23.25 29.34 5.73
CA VAL A 164 -23.76 28.97 7.06
C VAL A 164 -24.42 30.18 7.71
N SER A 165 -25.72 30.09 8.02
CA SER A 165 -26.49 31.14 8.72
C SER A 165 -26.15 31.27 10.22
N ALA A 166 -24.87 31.19 10.58
CA ALA A 166 -24.41 31.26 11.97
C ALA A 166 -23.30 32.32 12.12
N GLU A 167 -23.16 32.79 13.35
CA GLU A 167 -22.39 33.94 13.83
C GLU A 167 -21.11 34.31 13.07
N ASN A 168 -20.89 35.63 12.99
CA ASN A 168 -19.89 36.44 12.27
C ASN A 168 -18.39 36.05 12.43
N GLU A 169 -18.03 34.80 12.72
CA GLU A 169 -16.63 34.40 12.79
C GLU A 169 -15.99 34.46 11.40
N PRO A 170 -15.03 35.38 11.17
CA PRO A 170 -14.39 35.50 9.88
C PRO A 170 -13.52 34.26 9.62
N VAL A 171 -13.69 33.63 8.46
CA VAL A 171 -12.85 32.49 8.04
C VAL A 171 -11.40 32.90 7.79
N ILE A 172 -11.19 34.16 7.38
CA ILE A 172 -9.87 34.73 7.10
C ILE A 172 -9.69 36.02 7.90
N LEU A 173 -8.60 36.03 8.68
CA LEU A 173 -8.17 37.15 9.51
C LEU A 173 -7.12 37.99 8.78
N PHE A 174 -7.02 39.25 9.20
CA PHE A 174 -5.93 40.14 8.83
C PHE A 174 -5.30 40.66 10.12
N GLN A 175 -4.05 40.28 10.39
CA GLN A 175 -3.32 40.60 11.62
C GLN A 175 -1.88 40.96 11.28
N ASP A 176 -1.36 42.05 11.84
CA ASP A 176 0.02 42.50 11.66
C ASP A 176 0.50 42.54 10.19
N GLY A 177 -0.37 42.95 9.26
CA GLY A 177 -0.05 43.03 7.83
C GLY A 177 -0.17 41.70 7.07
N HIS A 178 -0.66 40.63 7.71
CA HIS A 178 -0.74 39.28 7.14
C HIS A 178 -2.18 38.78 7.10
N TYR A 179 -2.49 37.96 6.10
CA TYR A 179 -3.70 37.18 5.98
C TYR A 179 -3.45 35.73 6.39
N CYS A 180 -4.35 35.17 7.19
CA CYS A 180 -4.31 33.77 7.59
C CYS A 180 -5.74 33.21 7.72
N PHE A 181 -5.86 31.89 7.70
CA PHE A 181 -7.08 31.28 8.21
C PHE A 181 -7.24 31.58 9.70
N ASN A 182 -8.49 31.75 10.14
CA ASN A 182 -8.78 31.97 11.54
C ASN A 182 -8.30 30.74 12.37
N PRO A 183 -7.37 30.92 13.32
CA PRO A 183 -6.81 29.82 14.11
C PRO A 183 -7.84 29.17 15.05
N GLN A 184 -8.99 29.81 15.27
CA GLN A 184 -10.11 29.23 16.02
C GLN A 184 -10.87 28.17 15.20
N LEU A 185 -10.71 28.18 13.86
CA LEU A 185 -11.31 27.18 12.99
C LEU A 185 -10.40 25.97 12.86
N ARG A 186 -10.99 24.78 12.92
CA ARG A 186 -10.30 23.56 12.49
C ARG A 186 -10.23 23.53 10.96
N VAL A 187 -9.10 23.96 10.42
CA VAL A 187 -8.83 23.94 8.98
C VAL A 187 -8.08 22.66 8.61
N TRP A 188 -8.58 21.99 7.58
CA TRP A 188 -7.95 20.84 6.97
C TRP A 188 -7.76 21.09 5.47
N THR A 189 -6.57 20.77 4.98
CA THR A 189 -6.28 20.75 3.55
C THR A 189 -5.70 19.40 3.18
N ASP A 190 -6.06 18.88 2.01
CA ASP A 190 -5.46 17.65 1.50
C ASP A 190 -3.96 17.78 1.27
N VAL A 191 -3.46 18.96 0.90
CA VAL A 191 -2.03 19.29 0.79
C VAL A 191 -1.28 19.11 2.10
N GLU A 192 -1.78 19.70 3.19
CA GLU A 192 -1.17 19.53 4.52
C GLU A 192 -1.25 18.08 4.99
N ALA A 193 -2.41 17.44 4.81
CA ALA A 193 -2.61 16.05 5.19
C ALA A 193 -1.66 15.12 4.42
N PHE A 194 -1.48 15.34 3.13
CA PHE A 194 -0.54 14.61 2.27
C PHE A 194 0.89 14.74 2.78
N ARG A 195 1.37 15.98 2.98
CA ARG A 195 2.72 16.25 3.50
C ARG A 195 2.92 15.66 4.89
N GLY A 196 1.95 15.81 5.78
CA GLY A 196 2.01 15.29 7.15
C GLY A 196 2.08 13.77 7.19
N ASN A 197 1.32 13.08 6.34
CA ASN A 197 1.38 11.63 6.18
C ASN A 197 2.74 11.19 5.63
N TRP A 198 3.21 11.82 4.55
CA TRP A 198 4.54 11.55 3.98
C TRP A 198 5.66 11.69 5.01
N GLN A 199 5.71 12.82 5.72
CA GLN A 199 6.74 13.10 6.74
C GLN A 199 6.67 12.13 7.92
N THR A 200 5.46 11.74 8.33
CA THR A 200 5.28 10.77 9.41
C THR A 200 5.73 9.38 8.99
N GLY A 201 5.40 8.95 7.77
CA GLY A 201 5.91 7.71 7.19
C GLY A 201 7.44 7.67 7.16
N LEU A 202 8.08 8.74 6.67
CA LEU A 202 9.55 8.85 6.65
C LEU A 202 10.17 8.75 8.04
N ARG A 203 9.56 9.41 9.04
CA ARG A 203 10.06 9.39 10.42
C ARG A 203 9.99 7.98 11.01
N LEU A 204 8.87 7.28 10.82
CA LEU A 204 8.67 5.91 11.31
C LEU A 204 9.59 4.91 10.60
N GLU A 205 9.78 5.06 9.29
CA GLU A 205 10.73 4.24 8.53
C GLU A 205 12.17 4.42 9.05
N ARG A 206 12.59 5.66 9.30
CA ARG A 206 13.93 5.97 9.86
C ARG A 206 14.12 5.42 11.27
N SER A 207 13.07 5.31 12.07
CA SER A 207 13.12 4.70 13.40
C SER A 207 13.01 3.17 13.38
N GLY A 208 12.96 2.55 12.20
CA GLY A 208 12.83 1.09 12.04
C GLY A 208 11.40 0.55 12.19
N ALA A 209 10.41 1.42 12.43
CA ALA A 209 9.00 1.06 12.58
C ALA A 209 8.31 0.94 11.20
N ARG A 210 8.87 0.08 10.34
CA ARG A 210 8.44 -0.06 8.93
C ARG A 210 6.95 -0.38 8.79
N SER A 211 6.42 -1.32 9.58
CA SER A 211 5.00 -1.70 9.54
C SER A 211 4.07 -0.54 9.89
N GLU A 212 4.51 0.35 10.78
CA GLU A 212 3.75 1.53 11.19
C GLU A 212 3.84 2.66 10.14
N ALA A 213 4.89 2.69 9.32
CA ALA A 213 5.04 3.68 8.25
C ALA A 213 4.09 3.45 7.06
N ILE A 214 3.79 2.18 6.75
CA ILE A 214 2.99 1.79 5.57
C ILE A 214 1.62 2.50 5.51
N PRO A 215 0.80 2.51 6.58
CA PRO A 215 -0.49 3.21 6.57
C PRO A 215 -0.37 4.70 6.22
N PHE A 216 0.69 5.38 6.65
CA PHE A 216 0.89 6.80 6.33
C PHE A 216 1.23 7.01 4.85
N TYR A 217 2.08 6.16 4.26
CA TYR A 217 2.33 6.22 2.82
C TYR A 217 1.06 5.92 2.01
N GLN A 218 0.24 4.96 2.44
CA GLN A 218 -1.06 4.67 1.83
C GLN A 218 -2.00 5.89 1.87
N GLN A 219 -2.12 6.55 3.03
CA GLN A 219 -2.96 7.74 3.17
C GLN A 219 -2.45 8.90 2.30
N ALA A 220 -1.13 9.12 2.22
CA ALA A 220 -0.56 10.13 1.33
C ALA A 220 -0.92 9.85 -0.14
N VAL A 221 -0.70 8.61 -0.61
CA VAL A 221 -1.05 8.22 -2.00
C VAL A 221 -2.55 8.36 -2.28
N GLN A 222 -3.42 8.03 -1.32
CA GLN A 222 -4.87 8.15 -1.48
C GLN A 222 -5.38 9.60 -1.55
N LEU A 223 -4.72 10.53 -0.87
CA LEU A 223 -5.07 11.95 -0.89
C LEU A 223 -4.73 12.62 -2.23
N TYR A 224 -3.69 12.14 -2.92
CA TYR A 224 -3.27 12.65 -4.23
C TYR A 224 -4.15 12.08 -5.35
N ARG A 225 -5.30 12.72 -5.59
CA ARG A 225 -6.31 12.28 -6.58
C ARG A 225 -6.09 12.85 -7.99
N GLY A 226 -5.21 13.82 -8.11
CA GLY A 226 -4.89 14.58 -9.32
C GLY A 226 -3.84 15.62 -8.97
N ASP A 227 -3.32 16.31 -9.98
CA ASP A 227 -2.28 17.31 -9.74
C ASP A 227 -2.79 18.46 -8.87
N PHE A 228 -1.88 19.05 -8.11
CA PHE A 228 -2.18 20.23 -7.30
C PHE A 228 -2.73 21.35 -8.19
N LEU A 229 -3.98 21.75 -7.94
CA LEU A 229 -4.69 22.79 -8.68
C LEU A 229 -4.60 22.58 -10.20
N GLU A 230 -4.98 21.40 -10.68
CA GLU A 230 -4.86 20.99 -12.09
C GLU A 230 -5.63 21.89 -13.09
N GLU A 231 -6.60 22.65 -12.59
CA GLU A 231 -7.38 23.64 -13.35
C GLU A 231 -6.63 24.98 -13.52
N ASP A 232 -5.67 25.31 -12.64
CA ASP A 232 -4.92 26.57 -12.63
C ASP A 232 -3.54 26.41 -13.31
N ARG A 233 -3.53 25.91 -14.55
CA ARG A 233 -2.30 25.58 -15.29
C ARG A 233 -1.41 26.79 -15.61
N PHE A 234 -2.00 27.98 -15.67
CA PHE A 234 -1.32 29.22 -16.07
C PHE A 234 -0.94 30.11 -14.88
N GLU A 235 -1.25 29.70 -13.65
CA GLU A 235 -0.88 30.45 -12.46
C GLU A 235 0.55 30.06 -12.05
N GLU A 236 1.53 30.92 -12.36
CA GLU A 236 2.98 30.63 -12.20
C GLU A 236 3.36 30.19 -10.79
N TRP A 237 2.74 30.78 -9.76
CA TRP A 237 3.02 30.46 -8.36
C TRP A 237 2.71 28.99 -8.01
N THR A 238 1.89 28.30 -8.82
CA THR A 238 1.53 26.90 -8.60
C THR A 238 2.59 25.92 -9.09
N LEU A 239 3.45 26.32 -10.04
CA LEU A 239 4.32 25.41 -10.79
C LEU A 239 5.28 24.64 -9.88
N ALA A 240 6.13 25.36 -9.15
CA ALA A 240 7.14 24.76 -8.28
C ALA A 240 6.51 23.87 -7.19
N LEU A 241 5.37 24.31 -6.63
CA LEU A 241 4.66 23.53 -5.60
C LEU A 241 4.01 22.28 -6.19
N ARG A 242 3.45 22.37 -7.41
CA ARG A 242 2.87 21.22 -8.11
C ARG A 242 3.92 20.17 -8.42
N GLU A 243 5.09 20.59 -8.91
CA GLU A 243 6.24 19.70 -9.14
C GLU A 243 6.69 19.03 -7.84
N GLU A 244 6.95 19.80 -6.79
CA GLU A 244 7.37 19.27 -5.48
C GLU A 244 6.38 18.23 -4.92
N LEU A 245 5.08 18.52 -5.00
CA LEU A 245 4.02 17.62 -4.52
C LEU A 245 3.92 16.36 -5.39
N ARG A 246 4.09 16.49 -6.70
CA ARG A 246 4.10 15.35 -7.62
C ARG A 246 5.31 14.45 -7.37
N ASP A 247 6.50 15.01 -7.21
CA ASP A 247 7.71 14.24 -6.90
C ASP A 247 7.55 13.49 -5.57
N THR A 248 7.02 14.18 -4.55
CA THR A 248 6.70 13.56 -3.26
C THR A 248 5.71 12.40 -3.42
N TYR A 249 4.71 12.55 -4.29
CA TYR A 249 3.73 11.51 -4.57
C TYR A 249 4.37 10.29 -5.22
N LEU A 250 5.22 10.50 -6.23
CA LEU A 250 5.94 9.42 -6.91
C LEU A 250 6.87 8.67 -5.93
N MET A 251 7.57 9.40 -5.05
CA MET A 251 8.39 8.79 -4.00
C MET A 251 7.57 7.97 -3.00
N ALA A 252 6.41 8.48 -2.57
CA ALA A 252 5.51 7.76 -1.67
C ALA A 252 4.94 6.50 -2.32
N LEU A 253 4.53 6.60 -3.58
CA LEU A 253 4.01 5.47 -4.36
C LEU A 253 5.07 4.41 -4.59
N ASP A 254 6.31 4.82 -4.85
CA ASP A 254 7.43 3.89 -5.05
C ASP A 254 7.74 3.12 -3.77
N LYS A 255 7.86 3.81 -2.63
CA LYS A 255 8.04 3.16 -1.31
C LYS A 255 6.91 2.18 -1.01
N LEU A 256 5.67 2.58 -1.27
CA LEU A 256 4.51 1.73 -1.05
C LEU A 256 4.54 0.49 -1.97
N SER A 257 4.96 0.65 -3.22
CA SER A 257 5.13 -0.44 -4.20
C SER A 257 6.22 -1.43 -3.77
N HIS A 258 7.33 -0.93 -3.23
CA HIS A 258 8.36 -1.76 -2.61
C HIS A 258 7.82 -2.58 -1.43
N TYR A 259 6.98 -1.99 -0.58
CA TYR A 259 6.35 -2.72 0.53
C TYR A 259 5.39 -3.80 0.06
N TRP A 260 4.57 -3.50 -0.95
CA TRP A 260 3.71 -4.50 -1.58
C TRP A 260 4.52 -5.65 -2.19
N PHE A 261 5.61 -5.34 -2.89
CA PHE A 261 6.51 -6.35 -3.45
C PHE A 261 7.10 -7.28 -2.38
N GLN A 262 7.58 -6.70 -1.27
CA GLN A 262 8.13 -7.45 -0.13
C GLN A 262 7.06 -8.34 0.53
N ALA A 263 5.82 -7.85 0.63
CA ALA A 263 4.68 -8.60 1.14
C ALA A 263 4.13 -9.66 0.16
N GLY A 264 4.72 -9.80 -1.04
CA GLY A 264 4.23 -10.72 -2.08
C GLY A 264 2.97 -10.24 -2.82
N GLN A 265 2.55 -9.01 -2.57
CA GLN A 265 1.42 -8.33 -3.23
C GLN A 265 1.87 -7.77 -4.59
N LEU A 266 2.24 -8.68 -5.51
CA LEU A 266 2.89 -8.32 -6.78
C LEU A 266 1.99 -7.49 -7.70
N GLU A 267 0.68 -7.74 -7.69
CA GLU A 267 -0.27 -6.99 -8.52
C GLU A 267 -0.31 -5.52 -8.13
N GLN A 268 -0.42 -5.22 -6.83
CA GLN A 268 -0.41 -3.86 -6.31
C GLN A 268 0.92 -3.14 -6.59
N ALA A 269 2.05 -3.85 -6.41
CA ALA A 269 3.38 -3.30 -6.73
C ALA A 269 3.50 -2.94 -8.22
N VAL A 270 3.04 -3.83 -9.11
CA VAL A 270 3.01 -3.59 -10.56
C VAL A 270 2.12 -2.40 -10.92
N GLU A 271 0.92 -2.29 -10.33
CA GLU A 271 0.04 -1.15 -10.58
C GLU A 271 0.66 0.18 -10.13
N GLY A 272 1.30 0.20 -8.95
CA GLY A 272 1.99 1.39 -8.45
C GLY A 272 3.13 1.82 -9.36
N TRP A 273 4.01 0.90 -9.74
CA TRP A 273 5.13 1.18 -10.65
C TRP A 273 4.70 1.58 -12.06
N LYS A 274 3.62 1.01 -12.61
CA LYS A 274 3.05 1.46 -13.88
C LYS A 274 2.55 2.91 -13.81
N LYS A 275 1.93 3.31 -12.69
CA LYS A 275 1.52 4.70 -12.49
C LYS A 275 2.72 5.65 -12.45
N ILE A 276 3.85 5.22 -11.89
CA ILE A 276 5.10 6.01 -11.93
C ILE A 276 5.58 6.18 -13.37
N ILE A 277 5.68 5.10 -14.16
CA ILE A 277 6.10 5.18 -15.58
C ILE A 277 5.18 6.09 -16.40
N ALA A 278 3.88 6.10 -16.11
CA ALA A 278 2.93 6.95 -16.81
C ALA A 278 3.18 8.45 -16.59
N VAL A 279 3.86 8.82 -15.52
CA VAL A 279 4.21 10.21 -15.16
C VAL A 279 5.67 10.51 -15.49
N ASP A 280 6.57 9.61 -15.13
CA ASP A 280 8.01 9.69 -15.34
C ASP A 280 8.51 8.43 -16.05
N ALA A 281 8.50 8.48 -17.38
CA ALA A 281 8.86 7.37 -18.24
C ALA A 281 10.38 7.14 -18.34
N TRP A 282 11.21 8.00 -17.75
CA TRP A 282 12.67 7.90 -17.84
C TRP A 282 13.30 7.13 -16.67
N ARG A 283 12.48 6.75 -15.69
CA ARG A 283 12.84 5.92 -14.52
C ARG A 283 13.14 4.47 -14.89
N GLU A 284 14.34 4.21 -15.42
CA GLU A 284 14.79 2.87 -15.84
C GLU A 284 14.76 1.83 -14.69
N ASP A 285 15.02 2.24 -13.46
CA ASP A 285 14.88 1.43 -12.25
C ASP A 285 13.45 0.88 -12.05
N ILE A 286 12.42 1.66 -12.36
CA ILE A 286 11.02 1.21 -12.27
C ILE A 286 10.70 0.14 -13.33
N TYR A 287 11.28 0.23 -14.52
CA TYR A 287 11.18 -0.84 -15.52
C TYR A 287 11.84 -2.13 -15.02
N ARG A 288 13.02 -2.04 -14.39
CA ARG A 288 13.68 -3.19 -13.74
C ARG A 288 12.79 -3.82 -12.67
N HIS A 289 12.11 -3.02 -11.85
CA HIS A 289 11.17 -3.53 -10.85
C HIS A 289 10.00 -4.30 -11.47
N LEU A 290 9.40 -3.80 -12.56
CA LEU A 290 8.37 -4.51 -13.31
C LEU A 290 8.89 -5.82 -13.90
N MET A 291 10.09 -5.81 -14.48
CA MET A 291 10.75 -7.01 -15.00
C MET A 291 10.91 -8.09 -13.92
N VAL A 292 11.37 -7.70 -12.72
CA VAL A 292 11.50 -8.62 -11.57
C VAL A 292 10.14 -9.15 -11.12
N CYS A 293 9.12 -8.30 -11.02
CA CYS A 293 7.75 -8.73 -10.69
C CYS A 293 7.22 -9.81 -11.63
N TYR A 294 7.36 -9.59 -12.94
CA TYR A 294 6.89 -10.54 -13.95
C TYR A 294 7.77 -11.79 -14.04
N SER A 295 9.09 -11.68 -13.82
CA SER A 295 9.99 -12.83 -13.71
C SER A 295 9.60 -13.72 -12.51
N ARG A 296 9.35 -13.11 -11.35
CA ARG A 296 8.95 -13.80 -10.11
C ARG A 296 7.61 -14.52 -10.25
N SER A 297 6.66 -13.96 -11.01
CA SER A 297 5.37 -14.60 -11.29
C SER A 297 5.40 -15.58 -12.48
N GLY A 298 6.57 -15.82 -13.09
CA GLY A 298 6.75 -16.75 -14.21
C GLY A 298 6.28 -16.20 -15.57
N GLN A 299 5.92 -14.92 -15.65
CA GLN A 299 5.41 -14.24 -16.83
C GLN A 299 6.56 -13.60 -17.64
N VAL A 300 7.49 -14.44 -18.13
CA VAL A 300 8.71 -14.00 -18.84
C VAL A 300 8.41 -13.07 -20.02
N GLY A 301 7.36 -13.35 -20.81
CA GLY A 301 6.98 -12.50 -21.94
C GLY A 301 6.65 -11.06 -21.54
N LEU A 302 5.98 -10.86 -20.39
CA LEU A 302 5.70 -9.52 -19.88
C LEU A 302 6.95 -8.84 -19.32
N ALA A 303 7.87 -9.58 -18.70
CA ALA A 303 9.15 -9.02 -18.28
C ALA A 303 9.93 -8.47 -19.49
N LEU A 304 10.04 -9.24 -20.58
CA LEU A 304 10.72 -8.80 -21.80
C LEU A 304 9.98 -7.67 -22.53
N TYR A 305 8.64 -7.64 -22.44
CA TYR A 305 7.87 -6.50 -22.93
C TYR A 305 8.28 -5.19 -22.25
N TRP A 306 8.37 -5.17 -20.91
CA TRP A 306 8.76 -3.96 -20.18
C TRP A 306 10.20 -3.54 -20.45
N TYR A 307 11.12 -4.49 -20.62
CA TYR A 307 12.47 -4.18 -21.12
C TYR A 307 12.44 -3.46 -22.47
N ASN A 308 11.70 -4.00 -23.44
CA ASN A 308 11.61 -3.40 -24.77
C ASN A 308 10.95 -2.00 -24.74
N GLN A 309 9.95 -1.80 -23.86
CA GLN A 309 9.37 -0.46 -23.64
C GLN A 309 10.40 0.52 -23.09
N CYS A 310 11.22 0.11 -22.11
CA CYS A 310 12.32 0.93 -21.58
C CYS A 310 13.29 1.35 -22.70
N VAL A 311 13.73 0.38 -23.52
CA VAL A 311 14.64 0.64 -24.65
C VAL A 311 14.05 1.62 -25.64
N GLN A 312 12.76 1.48 -25.98
CA GLN A 312 12.07 2.40 -26.89
C GLN A 312 12.01 3.81 -26.32
N VAL A 313 11.58 3.98 -25.07
CA VAL A 313 11.45 5.31 -24.45
C VAL A 313 12.80 6.02 -24.35
N LEU A 314 13.84 5.34 -23.88
CA LEU A 314 15.19 5.92 -23.74
C LEU A 314 15.77 6.33 -25.10
N ARG A 315 15.57 5.51 -26.13
CA ARG A 315 16.01 5.82 -27.48
C ARG A 315 15.24 6.99 -28.07
N ASP A 316 13.91 6.95 -28.03
CA ASP A 316 13.07 7.91 -28.73
C ASP A 316 13.08 9.29 -28.06
N GLN A 317 13.25 9.36 -26.73
CA GLN A 317 13.14 10.61 -25.97
C GLN A 317 14.49 11.17 -25.51
N LEU A 318 15.50 10.32 -25.29
CA LEU A 318 16.79 10.74 -24.76
C LEU A 318 17.98 10.43 -25.68
N ASP A 319 17.78 9.66 -26.76
CA ASP A 319 18.85 9.13 -27.63
C ASP A 319 19.93 8.38 -26.83
N LEU A 320 19.51 7.67 -25.77
CA LEU A 320 20.38 6.89 -24.90
C LEU A 320 20.07 5.39 -24.96
N PRO A 321 21.10 4.53 -24.85
CA PRO A 321 20.89 3.11 -24.61
C PRO A 321 20.46 2.85 -23.16
N PRO A 322 19.84 1.69 -22.85
CA PRO A 322 19.59 1.27 -21.46
C PRO A 322 20.90 1.09 -20.68
N MET A 323 20.81 1.28 -19.36
CA MET A 323 21.89 1.01 -18.41
C MET A 323 22.29 -0.48 -18.40
N ALA A 324 23.54 -0.74 -18.03
CA ALA A 324 24.12 -2.08 -18.04
C ALA A 324 23.36 -3.07 -17.14
N GLU A 325 22.86 -2.60 -16.00
CA GLU A 325 22.08 -3.36 -15.03
C GLU A 325 20.76 -3.87 -15.63
N THR A 326 20.11 -3.06 -16.47
CA THR A 326 18.86 -3.41 -17.16
C THR A 326 19.08 -4.43 -18.25
N VAL A 327 20.17 -4.28 -19.02
CA VAL A 327 20.59 -5.26 -20.03
C VAL A 327 20.90 -6.59 -19.35
N ALA A 328 21.71 -6.58 -18.29
CA ALA A 328 22.07 -7.78 -17.54
C ALA A 328 20.84 -8.49 -16.95
N LEU A 329 19.87 -7.74 -16.41
CA LEU A 329 18.61 -8.31 -15.92
C LEU A 329 17.82 -8.99 -17.04
N CYS A 330 17.74 -8.36 -18.22
CA CYS A 330 17.07 -8.94 -19.39
C CYS A 330 17.73 -10.25 -19.84
N GLU A 331 19.07 -10.27 -19.90
CA GLU A 331 19.84 -11.47 -20.28
C GLU A 331 19.61 -12.64 -19.32
N ARG A 332 19.63 -12.38 -18.01
CA ARG A 332 19.31 -13.39 -16.98
C ARG A 332 17.91 -13.97 -17.17
N ILE A 333 16.92 -13.11 -17.40
CA ILE A 333 15.53 -13.53 -17.64
C ILE A 333 15.42 -14.35 -18.94
N ARG A 334 16.13 -13.96 -20.02
CA ARG A 334 16.19 -14.73 -21.28
C ARG A 334 16.83 -16.10 -21.12
N ALA A 335 17.83 -16.21 -20.23
CA ALA A 335 18.47 -17.47 -19.88
C ALA A 335 17.57 -18.40 -19.02
N GLY A 336 16.34 -17.97 -18.69
CA GLY A 336 15.39 -18.74 -17.90
C GLY A 336 15.57 -18.59 -16.39
N GLU A 337 16.42 -17.66 -15.94
CA GLU A 337 16.60 -17.38 -14.53
C GLU A 337 15.35 -16.69 -13.95
N ARG A 338 14.82 -17.24 -12.85
CA ARG A 338 13.75 -16.61 -12.08
C ARG A 338 14.34 -15.62 -11.09
N VAL A 339 14.33 -14.35 -11.47
CA VAL A 339 14.81 -13.25 -10.62
C VAL A 339 13.69 -12.87 -9.65
N SER A 340 13.96 -12.97 -8.36
CA SER A 340 12.96 -12.79 -7.29
C SER A 340 13.22 -11.61 -6.37
N ALA A 341 14.38 -10.95 -6.50
CA ALA A 341 14.77 -9.78 -5.72
C ALA A 341 14.93 -8.56 -6.64
N LEU A 342 14.58 -7.38 -6.12
CA LEU A 342 14.84 -6.12 -6.81
C LEU A 342 16.36 -5.90 -6.82
N VAL A 343 16.86 -5.45 -7.97
CA VAL A 343 18.25 -4.99 -8.11
C VAL A 343 18.21 -3.49 -7.85
N GLU A 344 18.90 -3.03 -6.80
CA GLU A 344 19.11 -1.59 -6.54
C GLU A 344 20.04 -1.01 -7.61
#